data_AF-A0A3D2PCF1-F1
#
_entry.id   AF-A0A3D2PCF1-F1
#
_cell.length_a   1.000
_cell.length_b   1.000
_cell.length_c   1.000
_cell.angle_alpha   90.00
_cell.angle_beta   90.00
_cell.angle_gamma   90.00
#
_symmetry.space_group_name_H-M   'P 1'
#
loop_
_entity.id
_entity.type
_entity.pdbx_description
1 polymer ?
#
loop_
_entity_poly.entity_id
_entity_poly.type
_entity_poly.pdbx_seq_one_letter_code
_entity_poly.pdbx_strand_id
1 'polypeptide(L)' 'LYLSVGEPKKAISREIQDGILIRFDPKTKKIVGLTIIDFAARFKTTKAKSVPITLEAQLQRV' A
#
# COMPACT_ATOMS: atom_id res chain seq x y z
N LEU A 1 -5.97 9.49 -11.49
CA LEU A 1 -5.93 8.05 -11.82
C LEU A 1 -5.08 7.33 -10.79
N TYR A 2 -5.60 6.28 -10.15
CA TYR A 2 -4.91 5.52 -9.11
C TYR A 2 -4.62 4.08 -9.57
N LEU A 3 -3.64 3.44 -8.95
CA LEU A 3 -3.37 2.00 -9.07
C LEU A 3 -3.75 1.34 -7.75
N SER A 4 -4.48 0.23 -7.80
CA SER A 4 -4.78 -0.59 -6.62
C SER A 4 -4.46 -2.05 -6.89
N VAL A 5 -3.72 -2.67 -5.98
CA VAL A 5 -3.30 -4.08 -6.04
C VAL A 5 -3.81 -4.82 -4.82
N GLY A 6 -4.24 -6.07 -5.01
CA GLY A 6 -4.78 -6.94 -3.96
C GLY A 6 -6.26 -7.28 -4.18
N GLU A 7 -6.70 -8.42 -3.66
CA GLU A 7 -8.06 -8.90 -3.85
C GLU A 7 -9.09 -8.01 -3.13
N PRO A 8 -10.30 -7.86 -3.70
CA PRO A 8 -11.42 -7.24 -3.01
C PRO A 8 -11.78 -8.04 -1.74
N LYS A 9 -11.59 -7.42 -0.57
CA LYS A 9 -11.96 -7.98 0.74
C LYS A 9 -12.06 -6.87 1.78
N LYS A 10 -12.82 -7.11 2.87
CA LYS A 10 -12.90 -6.15 3.98
C LYS A 10 -11.51 -5.90 4.55
N ALA A 11 -11.10 -4.65 4.60
CA ALA A 11 -9.77 -4.24 5.05
C ALA A 11 -9.85 -2.83 5.66
N ILE A 12 -8.85 -2.49 6.48
CA ILE A 12 -8.61 -1.14 6.97
C ILE A 12 -7.46 -0.54 6.17
N SER A 13 -7.66 0.65 5.61
CA SER A 13 -6.60 1.40 4.92
C SER A 13 -5.85 2.28 5.91
N ARG A 14 -4.52 2.30 5.79
CA ARG A 14 -3.66 3.27 6.48
C ARG A 14 -2.76 3.93 5.44
N GLU A 15 -2.72 5.25 5.46
CA GLU A 15 -1.75 6.01 4.68
C GLU A 15 -0.39 5.95 5.38
N ILE A 16 0.62 5.44 4.67
CA ILE A 16 1.99 5.30 5.20
C ILE A 16 2.92 6.40 4.68
N GLN A 17 2.52 7.03 3.58
CA GLN A 17 3.18 8.15 2.95
C GLN A 17 2.11 8.85 2.09
N ASP A 18 2.28 10.14 1.80
CA ASP A 18 1.39 10.90 0.93
C ASP A 18 1.01 10.11 -0.34
N GLY A 19 -0.29 9.81 -0.47
CA GLY A 19 -0.87 9.09 -1.60
C GLY A 19 -0.51 7.60 -1.70
N ILE A 20 0.10 7.00 -0.67
CA ILE A 20 0.43 5.57 -0.58
C ILE A 20 -0.35 4.96 0.60
N LEU A 21 -1.31 4.09 0.28
CA LEU A 21 -2.17 3.44 1.26
C LEU A 21 -1.92 1.94 1.29
N ILE A 22 -1.71 1.39 2.49
CA ILE A 22 -1.66 -0.05 2.72
C ILE A 22 -2.98 -0.50 3.32
N ARG A 23 -3.52 -1.61 2.79
CA ARG A 23 -4.72 -2.26 3.30
C ARG A 23 -4.35 -3.43 4.18
N PHE A 24 -4.94 -3.51 5.36
CA PHE A 24 -4.73 -4.57 6.33
C PHE A 24 -6.02 -5.33 6.61
N ASP A 25 -5.93 -6.64 6.78
CA ASP A 25 -7.01 -7.42 7.34
C ASP A 25 -7.22 -6.99 8.82
N PRO A 26 -8.44 -6.61 9.23
CA PRO A 26 -8.67 -6.06 10.56
C PRO A 26 -8.42 -7.07 11.68
N LYS A 27 -8.58 -8.37 11.41
CA LYS A 27 -8.44 -9.47 12.37
C LYS A 27 -7.00 -9.93 12.48
N THR A 28 -6.37 -10.25 11.35
CA THR A 28 -5.03 -10.86 11.30
C THR A 28 -3.90 -9.84 11.20
N LYS A 29 -4.23 -8.57 10.94
CA LYS A 29 -3.27 -7.48 10.69
C LYS A 29 -2.33 -7.73 9.49
N LYS A 30 -2.61 -8.73 8.66
CA LYS A 30 -1.84 -9.01 7.44
C LYS A 30 -2.13 -7.96 6.37
N ILE A 31 -1.10 -7.63 5.58
CA ILE A 31 -1.26 -6.77 4.40
C ILE A 31 -2.06 -7.55 3.34
N VAL A 32 -3.11 -6.92 2.83
CA VAL A 32 -4.03 -7.50 1.84
C VAL A 32 -4.18 -6.65 0.59
N GLY A 33 -3.52 -5.49 0.53
CA GLY A 33 -3.49 -4.66 -0.67
C GLY A 33 -2.71 -3.36 -0.50
N LEU A 34 -2.53 -2.67 -1.62
CA LEU A 34 -1.84 -1.40 -1.77
C LEU A 34 -2.64 -0.51 -2.72
N THR A 35 -2.72 0.78 -2.42
CA THR A 35 -3.26 1.79 -3.34
C THR A 35 -2.28 2.95 -3.47
N ILE A 36 -2.01 3.35 -4.71
CA ILE A 36 -1.19 4.51 -5.05
C ILE A 36 -2.10 5.54 -5.75
N ILE A 37 -2.33 6.65 -5.08
CA ILE A 37 -3.06 7.80 -5.62
C ILE A 37 -2.17 8.54 -6.62
N ASP A 38 -2.78 9.10 -7.66
CA ASP A 38 -2.09 9.82 -8.74
C ASP A 38 -0.96 9.03 -9.41
N PHE A 39 -1.13 7.71 -9.50
CA PHE A 39 -0.14 6.79 -10.08
C PHE A 39 0.38 7.29 -11.43
N ALA A 40 -0.51 7.65 -12.35
CA ALA A 40 -0.11 8.13 -13.66
C ALA A 40 0.79 9.38 -13.58
N ALA A 41 0.50 10.34 -12.69
CA ALA A 41 1.30 11.55 -12.51
C ALA A 41 2.65 11.23 -11.84
N ARG A 42 2.65 10.36 -10.82
CA ARG A 42 3.84 9.94 -10.08
C ARG A 42 4.85 9.19 -10.95
N PHE A 43 4.37 8.40 -11.92
CA PHE A 43 5.17 7.54 -12.78
C PHE A 43 5.24 8.02 -14.25
N LYS A 44 4.99 9.31 -14.53
CA LYS A 44 5.19 9.91 -15.87
C LYS A 44 6.63 9.80 -16.39
N THR A 45 7.60 9.61 -15.51
CA THR A 45 9.03 9.56 -15.85
C THR A 45 9.52 8.12 -15.91
N THR A 46 10.41 7.81 -16.86
CA THR A 46 11.05 6.49 -17.01
C THR A 46 12.08 6.16 -15.92
N LYS A 47 12.42 7.11 -15.04
CA LYS A 47 13.28 6.86 -13.89
C LYS A 47 12.56 5.96 -12.90
N ALA A 48 13.18 4.82 -12.57
CA ALA A 48 12.71 3.94 -11.51
C ALA A 48 12.59 4.75 -10.21
N LYS A 49 11.38 4.82 -9.66
CA LYS A 49 11.12 5.37 -8.34
C LYS A 49 10.88 4.20 -7.40
N SER A 50 11.77 4.01 -6.44
CA SER A 50 11.45 3.19 -5.27
C SER A 50 10.47 3.99 -4.42
N VAL A 51 9.33 3.39 -4.13
CA VAL A 51 8.53 3.83 -2.97
C VAL A 51 9.15 3.10 -1.79
N PRO A 52 9.72 3.80 -0.79
CA PRO A 52 10.20 3.16 0.43
C PRO A 52 8.97 2.67 1.20
N ILE A 53 8.44 1.53 0.79
CA ILE A 53 7.48 0.79 1.58
C ILE A 53 8.34 0.07 2.61
N THR A 54 8.52 0.67 3.79
CA THR A 54 8.98 -0.12 4.90
C THR A 54 7.83 -1.05 5.25
N LEU A 55 7.90 -2.29 4.76
CA LEU A 55 7.12 -3.38 5.32
C LEU A 55 7.73 -3.68 6.70
N GLU A 56 7.54 -2.76 7.65
CA GLU A 56 7.40 -3.18 9.03
C GLU A 56 6.11 -3.99 9.08
N ALA A 57 6.18 -5.21 8.54
CA ALA A 57 5.38 -6.28 9.04
C ALA A 57 5.65 -6.25 10.53
N GLN A 58 4.70 -5.68 11.28
CA GLN A 58 4.53 -5.97 12.68
C GLN A 58 4.18 -7.46 12.74
N LEU A 59 5.19 -8.31 12.47
CA LEU A 59 5.36 -9.60 13.10
C LEU A 59 5.53 -9.26 14.57
N GLN A 60 4.41 -8.94 15.23
CA GLN A 60 4.31 -9.13 16.65
C GLN A 60 4.59 -10.62 16.82
N ARG A 61 5.81 -10.88 17.32
CA ARG A 61 6.28 -12.20 17.74
C ARG A 61 5.13 -12.88 18.49
N VAL A 62 4.70 -14.01 17.94
CA VAL A 62 4.00 -15.03 18.72
C VAL A 62 5.03 -15.71 19.60
#